data_AF-A0A843RZS1-F1
#
_entry.id   AF-A0A843RZS1-F1
#
_cell.length_a   1.000
_cell.length_b   1.000
_cell.length_c   1.000
_cell.angle_alpha   90.00
_cell.angle_beta   90.00
_cell.angle_gamma   90.00
#
_symmetry.space_group_name_H-M   'P 1'
#
loop_
_entity.id
_entity.type
_entity.pdbx_description
1 polymer ?
#
loop_
_entity_poly.entity_id
_entity_poly.type
_entity_poly.pdbx_seq_one_letter_code
_entity_poly.pdbx_strand_id
1 'polypeptide(L)'
;MSEISRRDILRTLASTIVSAGVIDRVAAHEVHAIVDQAARAAGGAYTPTALSAHEFQTLDHLTDLIVPAENGGPSASDAGVAAWIDMLAGVNDKLKWIYTSGLKWLDDAMRQEGASDFLSASHTQQTAMLDRIAYQRNETPELAPGIEFFRWTRRMTVDGFYTSKVGMSDIYLGNTASATYVVPAESIQYALKRSGLA
;
A
#
# COMPACT_ATOMS: atom_id res chain seq x y z
N MET A 1 35.41 18.66 14.45
CA MET A 1 34.16 17.87 14.44
C MET A 1 33.49 18.14 13.11
N SER A 2 33.61 17.22 12.15
CA SER A 2 33.14 17.40 10.77
C SER A 2 31.61 17.55 10.74
N GLU A 3 31.12 18.62 10.13
CA GLU A 3 29.68 18.83 9.91
C GLU A 3 29.11 17.71 9.04
N ILE A 4 28.07 17.05 9.56
CA ILE A 4 27.36 15.98 8.86
C ILE A 4 26.49 16.64 7.79
N SER A 5 26.69 16.29 6.51
CA SER A 5 25.89 16.82 5.41
C SER A 5 24.50 16.21 5.37
N ARG A 6 23.49 16.93 4.85
CA ARG A 6 22.13 16.41 4.59
C ARG A 6 22.16 15.11 3.77
N ARG A 7 23.13 14.99 2.87
CA ARG A 7 23.35 13.80 2.04
C ARG A 7 23.90 12.62 2.85
N ASP A 8 24.64 12.89 3.92
CA ASP A 8 25.17 11.87 4.83
C ASP A 8 24.06 11.36 5.76
N ILE A 9 23.19 12.25 6.25
CA ILE A 9 21.98 11.87 7.02
C ILE A 9 21.08 10.95 6.18
N LEU A 10 20.82 11.31 4.92
CA LEU A 10 20.02 10.49 4.01
C LEU A 10 20.68 9.14 3.69
N ARG A 11 22.02 9.10 3.60
CA ARG A 11 22.78 7.84 3.44
C ARG A 11 22.68 6.97 4.68
N THR A 12 22.80 7.56 5.87
CA THR A 12 22.72 6.82 7.14
C THR A 12 21.32 6.23 7.34
N LEU A 13 20.26 7.00 7.04
CA LEU A 13 18.87 6.52 7.05
C LEU A 13 18.61 5.42 6.01
N ALA A 14 19.14 5.54 4.80
CA ALA A 14 19.03 4.50 3.79
C ALA A 14 19.80 3.23 4.18
N SER A 15 20.95 3.36 4.86
CA SER A 15 21.78 2.23 5.26
C SER A 15 21.20 1.39 6.41
N THR A 16 20.33 1.95 7.26
CA THR A 16 19.58 1.17 8.26
C THR A 16 18.53 0.25 7.65
N ILE A 17 18.11 0.49 6.40
CA ILE A 17 17.10 -0.32 5.69
C ILE A 17 17.75 -1.51 4.95
N VAL A 18 18.98 -1.37 4.46
CA VAL A 18 19.62 -2.36 3.56
C VAL A 18 20.18 -3.59 4.28
N SER A 19 20.57 -3.50 5.55
CA SER A 19 21.35 -4.55 6.21
C SER A 19 20.59 -5.83 6.63
N ALA A 20 19.26 -5.92 6.46
CA ALA A 20 18.51 -7.06 7.01
C ALA A 20 17.62 -7.83 6.03
N GLY A 21 17.53 -7.49 4.73
CA GLY A 21 16.94 -8.37 3.69
C GLY A 21 15.52 -8.93 3.93
N VAL A 22 14.82 -8.46 4.95
CA VAL A 22 13.48 -8.88 5.36
C VAL A 22 12.81 -7.61 5.87
N ILE A 23 11.80 -7.12 5.15
CA ILE A 23 10.98 -6.01 5.64
C ILE A 23 10.17 -6.56 6.81
N ASP A 24 10.67 -6.34 8.02
CA ASP A 24 9.92 -6.55 9.25
C ASP A 24 8.69 -5.62 9.24
N ARG A 25 7.55 -6.10 9.72
CA ARG A 25 6.28 -5.34 9.74
C ARG A 25 6.40 -4.04 10.54
N VAL A 26 7.35 -3.98 11.48
CA VAL A 26 7.68 -2.76 12.25
C VAL A 26 8.27 -1.67 11.35
N ALA A 27 9.09 -2.02 10.34
CA ALA A 27 9.67 -1.06 9.40
C ALA A 27 8.63 -0.48 8.42
N ALA A 28 7.55 -1.22 8.09
CA ALA A 28 6.56 -0.76 7.13
C ALA A 28 5.77 0.49 7.61
N HIS A 29 5.43 0.57 8.90
CA HIS A 29 4.81 1.76 9.50
C HIS A 29 5.77 2.96 9.51
N GLU A 30 7.07 2.72 9.71
CA GLU A 30 8.08 3.78 9.64
C GLU A 30 8.18 4.38 8.23
N VAL A 31 8.03 3.58 7.17
CA VAL A 31 8.03 4.07 5.79
C VAL A 31 6.85 5.04 5.54
N HIS A 32 5.64 4.77 6.06
CA HIS A 32 4.55 5.75 5.96
C HIS A 32 4.91 7.06 6.64
N ALA A 33 5.47 7.02 7.85
CA ALA A 33 5.90 8.23 8.56
C ALA A 33 6.99 9.01 7.80
N ILE A 34 7.92 8.31 7.13
CA ILE A 34 8.96 8.94 6.31
C ILE A 34 8.36 9.58 5.05
N VAL A 35 7.44 8.91 4.36
CA VAL A 35 6.72 9.47 3.19
C VAL A 35 5.96 10.73 3.60
N ASP A 36 5.25 10.66 4.72
CA ASP A 36 4.50 11.77 5.29
C ASP A 36 5.39 12.98 5.63
N GLN A 37 6.57 12.73 6.20
CA GLN A 37 7.56 13.77 6.48
C GLN A 37 8.17 14.35 5.19
N ALA A 38 8.48 13.51 4.22
CA ALA A 38 9.02 13.93 2.92
C ALA A 38 8.00 14.79 2.14
N ALA A 39 6.73 14.37 2.10
CA ALA A 39 5.65 15.13 1.47
C ALA A 39 5.44 16.50 2.16
N ARG A 40 5.43 16.54 3.51
CA ARG A 40 5.33 17.80 4.26
C ARG A 40 6.53 18.72 4.00
N ALA A 41 7.75 18.17 3.92
CA ALA A 41 8.95 18.93 3.59
C ALA A 41 8.95 19.47 2.15
N ALA A 42 8.26 18.79 1.23
CA ALA A 42 8.12 19.18 -0.17
C ALA A 42 6.91 20.11 -0.45
N GLY A 43 6.22 20.61 0.58
CA GLY A 43 5.05 21.49 0.40
C GLY A 43 3.73 20.77 0.11
N GLY A 44 3.64 19.49 0.44
CA GLY A 44 2.40 18.69 0.42
C GLY A 44 2.26 17.72 -0.74
N ALA A 45 3.09 17.83 -1.79
CA ALA A 45 3.05 16.91 -2.92
C ALA A 45 4.27 15.97 -2.90
N TYR A 46 4.02 14.67 -2.93
CA TYR A 46 5.07 13.67 -3.09
C TYR A 46 5.67 13.74 -4.50
N THR A 47 7.00 13.73 -4.61
CA THR A 47 7.69 13.63 -5.90
C THR A 47 8.28 12.22 -6.03
N PRO A 48 7.88 11.45 -7.06
CA PRO A 48 8.42 10.11 -7.29
C PRO A 48 9.92 10.14 -7.50
N THR A 49 10.60 9.15 -6.93
CA THR A 49 12.06 9.01 -6.99
C THR A 49 12.50 7.74 -7.71
N ALA A 50 11.66 6.70 -7.68
CA ALA A 50 11.95 5.42 -8.32
C ALA A 50 11.30 5.29 -9.69
N LEU A 51 10.03 5.69 -9.78
CA LEU A 51 9.17 5.63 -10.96
C LEU A 51 9.18 6.97 -11.72
N SER A 52 8.93 6.91 -13.02
CA SER A 52 8.61 8.11 -13.81
C SER A 52 7.25 8.69 -13.41
N ALA A 53 6.98 9.93 -13.83
CA ALA A 53 5.70 10.59 -13.53
C ALA A 53 4.48 9.79 -14.03
N HIS A 54 4.56 9.25 -15.25
CA HIS A 54 3.51 8.42 -15.83
C HIS A 54 3.33 7.11 -15.06
N GLU A 55 4.42 6.39 -14.78
CA GLU A 55 4.38 5.14 -14.00
C GLU A 55 3.78 5.36 -12.61
N PHE A 56 4.15 6.45 -11.94
CA PHE A 56 3.61 6.79 -10.63
C PHE A 56 2.11 7.11 -10.71
N GLN A 57 1.66 7.91 -11.68
CA GLN A 57 0.25 8.23 -11.86
C GLN A 57 -0.58 6.98 -12.20
N THR A 58 -0.05 6.10 -13.05
CA THR A 58 -0.69 4.81 -13.36
C THR A 58 -0.78 3.94 -12.11
N LEU A 59 0.27 3.89 -11.29
CA LEU A 59 0.26 3.14 -10.04
C LEU A 59 -0.75 3.72 -9.03
N ASP A 60 -0.78 5.03 -8.83
CA ASP A 60 -1.70 5.72 -7.92
C ASP A 60 -3.16 5.43 -8.30
N HIS A 61 -3.52 5.63 -9.57
CA HIS A 61 -4.84 5.29 -10.09
C HIS A 61 -5.16 3.79 -9.95
N LEU A 62 -4.20 2.90 -10.23
CA LEU A 62 -4.37 1.46 -10.07
C LEU A 62 -4.61 1.07 -8.60
N THR A 63 -3.93 1.71 -7.65
CA THR A 63 -4.13 1.44 -6.22
C THR A 63 -5.50 1.89 -5.74
N ASP A 64 -6.02 3.01 -6.25
CA ASP A 64 -7.38 3.48 -5.98
C ASP A 64 -8.46 2.56 -6.58
N LEU A 65 -8.21 1.94 -7.73
CA LEU A 65 -9.11 0.91 -8.27
C LEU A 65 -9.14 -0.37 -7.42
N ILE A 66 -8.10 -0.63 -6.61
CA ILE A 66 -8.01 -1.80 -5.73
C ILE A 66 -8.63 -1.50 -4.36
N VAL A 67 -8.35 -0.32 -3.79
CA VAL A 67 -8.96 0.17 -2.54
C VAL A 67 -9.57 1.55 -2.82
N PRO A 68 -10.82 1.60 -3.31
CA PRO A 68 -11.51 2.84 -3.60
C PRO A 68 -12.02 3.53 -2.33
N ALA A 69 -12.26 4.84 -2.41
CA ALA A 69 -13.04 5.55 -1.40
C ALA A 69 -14.52 5.13 -1.51
N GLU A 70 -14.98 4.29 -0.58
CA GLU A 70 -16.37 3.82 -0.52
C GLU A 70 -16.94 3.97 0.89
N ASN A 71 -18.26 4.16 1.00
CA ASN A 71 -19.00 4.27 2.27
C ASN A 71 -18.49 5.34 3.23
N GLY A 72 -17.86 6.40 2.71
CA GLY A 72 -17.25 7.47 3.51
C GLY A 72 -15.89 7.09 4.10
N GLY A 73 -15.34 5.92 3.74
CA GLY A 73 -13.99 5.51 4.05
C GLY A 73 -12.94 6.08 3.07
N PRO A 74 -11.66 6.05 3.45
CA PRO A 74 -10.55 6.60 2.67
C PRO A 74 -10.11 5.69 1.52
N SER A 75 -9.51 6.25 0.46
CA SER A 75 -8.92 5.48 -0.65
C SER A 75 -7.44 5.12 -0.43
N ALA A 76 -6.86 4.32 -1.34
CA ALA A 76 -5.43 4.05 -1.38
C ALA A 76 -4.57 5.32 -1.50
N SER A 77 -4.99 6.28 -2.32
CA SER A 77 -4.31 7.57 -2.46
C SER A 77 -4.39 8.42 -1.20
N ASP A 78 -5.52 8.40 -0.46
CA ASP A 78 -5.61 9.05 0.86
C ASP A 78 -4.60 8.49 1.88
N ALA A 79 -4.28 7.20 1.75
CA ALA A 79 -3.29 6.50 2.56
C ALA A 79 -1.84 6.63 2.05
N GLY A 80 -1.62 7.30 0.91
CA GLY A 80 -0.30 7.51 0.32
C GLY A 80 0.37 6.22 -0.18
N VAL A 81 -0.42 5.22 -0.60
CA VAL A 81 0.06 3.88 -0.94
C VAL A 81 1.05 3.89 -2.11
N ALA A 82 0.77 4.62 -3.19
CA ALA A 82 1.68 4.69 -4.34
C ALA A 82 3.04 5.33 -3.98
N ALA A 83 3.03 6.36 -3.13
CA ALA A 83 4.24 6.99 -2.61
C ALA A 83 5.06 6.04 -1.72
N TRP A 84 4.38 5.25 -0.90
CA TRP A 84 5.01 4.19 -0.11
C TRP A 84 5.68 3.12 -0.98
N ILE A 85 4.98 2.68 -2.04
CA ILE A 85 5.53 1.74 -3.02
C ILE A 85 6.74 2.34 -3.76
N ASP A 86 6.65 3.58 -4.25
CA ASP A 86 7.76 4.24 -4.96
C ASP A 86 9.01 4.35 -4.07
N MET A 87 8.82 4.73 -2.80
CA MET A 87 9.92 4.81 -1.86
C MET A 87 10.60 3.45 -1.64
N LEU A 88 9.82 2.37 -1.50
CA LEU A 88 10.38 1.02 -1.40
C LEU A 88 11.09 0.59 -2.69
N ALA A 89 10.54 0.94 -3.85
CA ALA A 89 11.17 0.68 -5.14
C ALA A 89 12.48 1.46 -5.30
N GLY A 90 12.60 2.66 -4.71
CA GLY A 90 13.80 3.49 -4.75
C GLY A 90 15.02 2.88 -4.07
N VAL A 91 14.80 1.93 -3.15
CA VAL A 91 15.87 1.22 -2.41
C VAL A 91 15.96 -0.28 -2.73
N ASN A 92 15.13 -0.77 -3.65
CA ASN A 92 15.07 -2.19 -4.01
C ASN A 92 14.91 -2.37 -5.52
N ASP A 93 16.02 -2.69 -6.20
CA ASP A 93 16.07 -2.85 -7.67
C ASP A 93 15.11 -3.92 -8.19
N LYS A 94 14.90 -5.00 -7.43
CA LYS A 94 13.95 -6.05 -7.81
C LYS A 94 12.52 -5.52 -7.77
N LEU A 95 12.17 -4.77 -6.72
CA LEU A 95 10.85 -4.17 -6.59
C LEU A 95 10.62 -3.12 -7.69
N LYS A 96 11.60 -2.26 -7.94
CA LYS A 96 11.58 -1.31 -9.05
C LYS A 96 11.33 -2.02 -10.38
N TRP A 97 12.06 -3.08 -10.67
CA TRP A 97 11.88 -3.86 -11.89
C TRP A 97 10.47 -4.46 -12.01
N ILE A 98 9.91 -5.02 -10.94
CA ILE A 98 8.53 -5.55 -10.92
C ILE A 98 7.53 -4.46 -11.31
N TYR A 99 7.64 -3.26 -10.73
CA TYR A 99 6.70 -2.18 -11.01
C TYR A 99 6.90 -1.58 -12.41
N THR A 100 8.13 -1.24 -12.81
CA THR A 100 8.35 -0.65 -14.14
C THR A 100 7.97 -1.61 -15.27
N SER A 101 8.26 -2.91 -15.12
CA SER A 101 7.89 -3.92 -16.12
C SER A 101 6.38 -4.19 -16.16
N GLY A 102 5.74 -4.28 -14.99
CA GLY A 102 4.30 -4.52 -14.89
C GLY A 102 3.44 -3.35 -15.36
N LEU A 103 3.83 -2.11 -15.01
CA LEU A 103 3.16 -0.90 -15.48
C LEU A 103 3.30 -0.75 -17.00
N LYS A 104 4.48 -1.04 -17.55
CA LYS A 104 4.68 -1.10 -19.00
C LYS A 104 3.78 -2.15 -19.66
N TRP A 105 3.71 -3.35 -19.09
CA TRP A 105 2.83 -4.41 -19.62
C TRP A 105 1.37 -3.96 -19.63
N LEU A 106 0.91 -3.27 -18.58
CA LEU A 106 -0.46 -2.76 -18.50
C LEU A 106 -0.75 -1.76 -19.62
N ASP A 107 0.14 -0.79 -19.84
CA ASP A 107 -0.01 0.16 -20.94
C ASP A 107 0.02 -0.52 -22.33
N ASP A 108 0.90 -1.51 -22.52
CA ASP A 108 0.97 -2.28 -23.76
C ASP A 108 -0.33 -3.08 -24.00
N ALA A 109 -0.90 -3.67 -22.94
CA ALA A 109 -2.15 -4.42 -23.02
C ALA A 109 -3.33 -3.50 -23.37
N MET A 110 -3.39 -2.28 -22.80
CA MET A 110 -4.41 -1.30 -23.14
C MET A 110 -4.28 -0.78 -24.58
N ARG A 111 -3.04 -0.65 -25.10
CA ARG A 111 -2.81 -0.33 -26.51
C ARG A 111 -3.36 -1.38 -27.47
N GLN A 112 -3.25 -2.66 -27.11
CA GLN A 112 -3.82 -3.74 -27.91
C GLN A 112 -5.36 -3.69 -27.94
N GLU A 113 -5.99 -3.08 -26.94
CA GLU A 113 -7.44 -2.86 -26.86
C GLU A 113 -7.89 -1.50 -27.42
N GLY A 114 -6.98 -0.75 -28.05
CA GLY A 114 -7.28 0.50 -28.76
C GLY A 114 -7.23 1.78 -27.91
N ALA A 115 -6.79 1.71 -26.64
CA ALA A 115 -6.45 2.89 -25.85
C ALA A 115 -4.99 3.33 -26.12
N SER A 116 -4.58 4.52 -25.66
CA SER A 116 -3.16 4.96 -25.81
C SER A 116 -2.27 4.39 -24.71
N ASP A 117 -2.83 4.26 -23.51
CA ASP A 117 -2.24 3.75 -22.28
C ASP A 117 -3.35 3.44 -21.27
N PHE A 118 -3.00 3.01 -20.05
CA PHE A 118 -3.99 2.71 -19.02
C PHE A 118 -4.75 3.95 -18.52
N LEU A 119 -4.08 5.08 -18.35
CA LEU A 119 -4.70 6.30 -17.80
C LEU A 119 -5.72 6.94 -18.76
N SER A 120 -5.48 6.85 -20.07
CA SER A 120 -6.38 7.37 -21.11
C SER A 120 -7.54 6.43 -21.47
N ALA A 121 -7.46 5.16 -21.05
CA ALA A 121 -8.55 4.21 -21.26
C ALA A 121 -9.79 4.60 -20.46
N SER A 122 -10.98 4.28 -21.00
CA SER A 122 -12.22 4.46 -20.24
C SER A 122 -12.23 3.57 -19.00
N HIS A 123 -12.96 3.99 -17.96
CA HIS A 123 -13.09 3.21 -16.73
C HIS A 123 -13.54 1.76 -16.99
N THR A 124 -14.47 1.56 -17.93
CA THR A 124 -14.92 0.22 -18.35
C THR A 124 -13.80 -0.61 -18.99
N GLN A 125 -12.93 -0.01 -19.80
CA GLN A 125 -11.79 -0.72 -20.38
C GLN A 125 -10.75 -1.06 -19.30
N GLN A 126 -10.48 -0.14 -18.38
CA GLN A 126 -9.57 -0.38 -17.25
C GLN A 126 -10.06 -1.57 -16.42
N THR A 127 -11.31 -1.56 -15.97
CA THR A 127 -11.86 -2.64 -15.13
C THR A 127 -11.94 -3.96 -15.88
N ALA A 128 -12.33 -3.96 -17.17
CA ALA A 128 -12.33 -5.16 -17.99
C ALA A 128 -10.92 -5.80 -18.11
N MET A 129 -9.87 -4.99 -18.29
CA MET A 129 -8.49 -5.50 -18.28
C MET A 129 -8.12 -6.09 -16.92
N LEU A 130 -8.43 -5.39 -15.82
CA LEU A 130 -8.13 -5.87 -14.46
C LEU A 130 -8.87 -7.18 -14.14
N ASP A 131 -10.12 -7.34 -14.57
CA ASP A 131 -10.90 -8.57 -14.41
C ASP A 131 -10.25 -9.77 -15.11
N ARG A 132 -9.67 -9.55 -16.30
CA ARG A 132 -8.96 -10.60 -17.04
C ARG A 132 -7.75 -11.11 -16.26
N ILE A 133 -7.01 -10.22 -15.60
CA ILE A 133 -5.78 -10.55 -14.86
C ILE A 133 -6.00 -10.78 -13.36
N ALA A 134 -7.24 -10.68 -12.86
CA ALA A 134 -7.57 -10.80 -11.44
C ALA A 134 -7.34 -12.22 -10.87
N TYR A 135 -7.39 -13.26 -11.71
CA TYR A 135 -7.39 -14.65 -11.26
C TYR A 135 -6.37 -15.50 -12.03
N GLN A 136 -5.61 -16.33 -11.30
CA GLN A 136 -4.63 -17.24 -11.88
C GLN A 136 -5.24 -18.26 -12.85
N ARG A 137 -6.52 -18.62 -12.68
CA ARG A 137 -7.20 -19.54 -13.62
C ARG A 137 -7.33 -19.00 -15.05
N ASN A 138 -7.15 -17.69 -15.25
CA ASN A 138 -7.21 -17.03 -16.56
C ASN A 138 -5.83 -17.02 -17.24
N GLU A 139 -4.82 -17.66 -16.66
CA GLU A 139 -3.44 -17.62 -17.12
C GLU A 139 -3.29 -18.20 -18.53
N THR A 140 -2.83 -17.35 -19.43
CA THR A 140 -2.27 -17.69 -20.74
C THR A 140 -0.85 -17.10 -20.81
N PRO A 141 0.02 -17.55 -21.73
CA PRO A 141 1.36 -16.97 -21.88
C PRO A 141 1.37 -15.44 -22.02
N GLU A 142 0.33 -14.88 -22.64
CA GLU A 142 0.16 -13.45 -22.86
C GLU A 142 -0.26 -12.71 -21.58
N LEU A 143 -1.13 -13.32 -20.77
CA LEU A 143 -1.68 -12.73 -19.54
C LEU A 143 -0.84 -12.99 -18.30
N ALA A 144 0.03 -14.01 -18.30
CA ALA A 144 0.81 -14.41 -17.13
C ALA A 144 1.59 -13.25 -16.49
N PRO A 145 2.32 -12.38 -17.24
CA PRO A 145 3.03 -11.25 -16.63
C PRO A 145 2.07 -10.26 -15.94
N GLY A 146 0.93 -9.98 -16.56
CA GLY A 146 -0.10 -9.10 -15.99
C GLY A 146 -0.75 -9.68 -14.74
N ILE A 147 -1.05 -10.98 -14.73
CA ILE A 147 -1.60 -11.70 -13.57
C ILE A 147 -0.62 -11.64 -12.39
N GLU A 148 0.66 -11.92 -12.64
CA GLU A 148 1.68 -11.86 -11.60
C GLU A 148 1.84 -10.46 -11.04
N PHE A 149 1.92 -9.46 -11.91
CA PHE A 149 2.01 -8.05 -11.53
C PHE A 149 0.79 -7.61 -10.72
N PHE A 150 -0.43 -7.89 -11.19
CA PHE A 150 -1.65 -7.45 -10.50
C PHE A 150 -1.89 -8.20 -9.19
N ARG A 151 -1.50 -9.47 -9.08
CA ARG A 151 -1.46 -10.19 -7.79
C ARG A 151 -0.52 -9.51 -6.80
N TRP A 152 0.68 -9.14 -7.26
CA TRP A 152 1.67 -8.45 -6.42
C TRP A 152 1.18 -7.08 -5.98
N THR A 153 0.72 -6.26 -6.92
CA THR A 153 0.24 -4.90 -6.65
C THR A 153 -0.96 -4.89 -5.71
N ARG A 154 -1.94 -5.79 -5.86
CA ARG A 154 -3.06 -5.90 -4.90
C ARG A 154 -2.58 -6.18 -3.49
N ARG A 155 -1.65 -7.12 -3.32
CA ARG A 155 -1.08 -7.42 -2.00
C ARG A 155 -0.38 -6.21 -1.41
N MET A 156 0.49 -5.55 -2.17
CA MET A 156 1.21 -4.35 -1.73
C MET A 156 0.28 -3.18 -1.43
N THR A 157 -0.84 -3.07 -2.15
CA THR A 157 -1.85 -2.03 -1.92
C THR A 157 -2.54 -2.24 -0.57
N VAL A 158 -2.99 -3.46 -0.31
CA VAL A 158 -3.63 -3.82 0.96
C VAL A 158 -2.65 -3.69 2.13
N ASP A 159 -1.42 -4.18 1.97
CA ASP A 159 -0.37 -4.04 2.98
C ASP A 159 -0.11 -2.56 3.27
N GLY A 160 0.15 -1.74 2.24
CA GLY A 160 0.39 -0.30 2.41
C GLY A 160 -0.81 0.46 2.99
N PHE A 161 -2.04 0.13 2.57
CA PHE A 161 -3.22 0.81 3.10
C PHE A 161 -3.40 0.53 4.59
N TYR A 162 -3.37 -0.74 5.01
CA TYR A 162 -3.60 -1.10 6.42
C TYR A 162 -2.36 -0.93 7.32
N THR A 163 -1.20 -0.58 6.78
CA THR A 163 -0.06 -0.07 7.58
C THR A 163 -0.05 1.45 7.71
N SER A 164 -0.86 2.16 6.91
CA SER A 164 -1.02 3.59 7.04
C SER A 164 -1.88 3.94 8.27
N LYS A 165 -1.70 5.17 8.80
CA LYS A 165 -2.55 5.67 9.89
C LYS A 165 -4.03 5.71 9.50
N VAL A 166 -4.31 6.07 8.24
CA VAL A 166 -5.65 6.24 7.69
C VAL A 166 -6.34 4.87 7.57
N GLY A 167 -5.72 3.89 6.94
CA GLY A 167 -6.29 2.53 6.84
C GLY A 167 -6.32 1.78 8.18
N MET A 168 -5.38 2.01 9.10
CA MET A 168 -5.50 1.47 10.46
C MET A 168 -6.74 1.99 11.18
N SER A 169 -7.09 3.28 11.00
CA SER A 169 -8.29 3.85 11.63
C SER A 169 -9.60 3.27 11.09
N ASP A 170 -9.58 2.73 9.87
CA ASP A 170 -10.73 2.08 9.24
C ASP A 170 -11.10 0.75 9.93
N ILE A 171 -10.11 -0.04 10.35
CA ILE A 171 -10.33 -1.34 11.01
C ILE A 171 -10.22 -1.29 12.54
N TYR A 172 -9.63 -0.22 13.09
CA TYR A 172 -9.39 -0.10 14.51
C TYR A 172 -10.48 0.73 15.19
N LEU A 173 -11.49 0.04 15.72
CA LEU A 173 -12.58 0.63 16.51
C LEU A 173 -12.13 1.15 17.90
N GLY A 174 -10.88 0.91 18.29
CA GLY A 174 -10.32 1.33 19.57
C GLY A 174 -10.31 0.26 20.66
N ASN A 175 -9.21 0.19 21.42
CA ASN A 175 -9.27 -0.02 22.87
C ASN A 175 -9.37 1.36 23.51
N THR A 176 -10.56 1.94 23.53
CA THR A 176 -10.80 3.14 24.34
C THR A 176 -10.59 2.74 25.80
N ALA A 177 -9.71 3.43 26.51
CA ALA A 177 -9.52 3.22 27.94
C ALA A 177 -10.87 3.44 28.64
N SER A 178 -11.54 2.36 29.01
CA SER A 178 -12.77 2.47 29.78
C SER A 178 -12.39 2.79 31.22
N ALA A 179 -12.79 3.95 31.71
CA ALA A 179 -12.66 4.29 33.13
C ALA A 179 -13.46 3.33 34.03
N THR A 180 -14.42 2.62 33.45
CA THR A 180 -15.29 1.65 34.14
C THR A 180 -15.03 0.26 33.60
N TYR A 181 -14.55 -0.63 34.46
CA TYR A 181 -14.48 -2.06 34.16
C TYR A 181 -15.86 -2.68 34.37
N VAL A 182 -16.58 -2.91 33.28
CA VAL A 182 -17.87 -3.61 33.31
C VAL A 182 -17.62 -5.10 33.16
N VAL A 183 -17.85 -5.86 34.22
CA VAL A 183 -17.83 -7.32 34.14
C VAL A 183 -19.16 -7.76 33.50
N PRO A 184 -19.13 -8.56 32.41
CA PRO A 184 -20.36 -9.10 31.84
C PRO A 184 -21.16 -9.88 32.89
N ALA A 185 -22.47 -9.65 32.96
CA ALA A 185 -23.34 -10.30 33.94
C ALA A 185 -23.26 -11.83 33.87
N GLU A 186 -23.08 -12.39 32.67
CA GLU A 186 -22.90 -13.82 32.44
C GLU A 186 -21.64 -14.37 33.13
N SER A 187 -20.53 -13.61 33.11
CA SER A 187 -19.29 -13.99 33.79
C SER A 187 -19.45 -14.00 35.31
N ILE A 188 -20.20 -13.03 35.86
CA ILE A 188 -20.56 -12.99 37.29
C ILE A 188 -21.43 -14.18 37.66
N GLN A 189 -22.50 -14.44 36.89
CA GLN A 189 -23.40 -15.56 37.15
C GLN A 189 -22.70 -16.92 37.06
N TYR A 190 -21.81 -17.09 36.08
CA TYR A 190 -20.98 -18.28 35.95
C TYR A 190 -20.10 -18.52 37.19
N ALA A 191 -19.44 -17.47 37.68
CA ALA A 191 -18.60 -17.55 38.87
C ALA A 191 -19.42 -17.88 40.13
N LEU A 192 -20.56 -17.19 40.32
CA LEU A 192 -21.48 -17.45 41.44
C LEU A 192 -21.96 -18.90 41.45
N LYS A 193 -22.41 -19.41 40.30
CA LYS A 193 -22.85 -20.80 40.14
C LYS A 193 -21.77 -21.83 40.49
N ARG A 194 -20.49 -21.55 40.21
CA ARG A 194 -19.38 -22.46 40.55
C ARG A 194 -18.84 -22.29 41.97
N SER A 195 -19.00 -21.12 42.56
CA SER A 195 -18.50 -20.82 43.91
C SER A 195 -19.37 -21.39 45.03
N GLY A 196 -20.61 -21.79 44.75
CA GLY A 196 -21.58 -22.22 45.75
C GLY A 196 -22.12 -21.08 46.62
N LEU A 197 -21.87 -19.83 46.23
CA LEU A 197 -22.32 -18.59 46.90
C LEU A 197 -23.62 -18.02 46.30
N ALA A 198 -24.29 -18.79 45.43
CA ALA A 198 -25.52 -18.40 44.76
C ALA A 198 -26.76 -18.64 45.64
#